data_AF-A0AA43Z4D0-F1
#
_entry.id   AF-A0AA43Z4D0-F1
#
_cell.length_a   1.000
_cell.length_b   1.000
_cell.length_c   1.000
_cell.angle_alpha   90.00
_cell.angle_beta   90.00
_cell.angle_gamma   90.00
#
_symmetry.space_group_name_H-M   'P 1'
#
loop_
_entity.id
_entity.type
_entity.pdbx_description
1 polymer ?
#
loop_
_entity_poly.entity_id
_entity_poly.type
_entity_poly.pdbx_seq_one_letter_code
_entity_poly.pdbx_strand_id
1 'polypeptide(L)' 'MPDLIPLAPRHLELIRAAQQALHRATDQTSPSAERGAALPAWQAAAEALAVALVAYLESIEEADHDL' A
#
# COMPACT_ATOMS: atom_id res chain seq x y z
N MET A 1 -20.33 9.75 -13.13
CA MET A 1 -20.02 8.37 -12.71
C MET A 1 -18.62 8.45 -12.15
N PRO A 2 -18.32 8.00 -10.91
CA PRO A 2 -16.94 8.02 -10.44
C PRO A 2 -16.13 7.10 -11.35
N ASP A 3 -15.09 7.64 -11.98
CA ASP A 3 -14.18 6.85 -12.80
C ASP A 3 -13.51 5.80 -11.89
N LEU A 4 -13.76 4.53 -12.22
CA LEU A 4 -13.22 3.40 -11.48
C LEU A 4 -11.77 3.23 -11.88
N ILE A 5 -10.87 3.41 -10.92
CA ILE A 5 -9.44 3.18 -11.09
C ILE A 5 -9.20 1.67 -11.28
N PRO A 6 -8.72 1.19 -12.45
CA PRO A 6 -8.45 -0.22 -12.67
C PRO A 6 -7.20 -0.66 -11.89
N LEU A 7 -7.42 -1.17 -10.67
CA LEU A 7 -6.35 -1.76 -9.86
C LEU A 7 -5.99 -3.15 -10.37
N ALA A 8 -4.79 -3.29 -10.94
CA ALA A 8 -4.21 -4.58 -11.25
C ALA A 8 -4.07 -5.46 -9.97
N PRO A 9 -4.11 -6.80 -10.09
CA PRO A 9 -3.96 -7.71 -8.94
C PRO A 9 -2.73 -7.43 -8.07
N ARG A 10 -1.61 -7.02 -8.68
CA ARG A 10 -0.38 -6.60 -7.98
C ARG A 10 -0.61 -5.45 -6.99
N HIS A 11 -1.44 -4.47 -7.34
CA HIS A 11 -1.74 -3.33 -6.47
C HIS A 11 -2.60 -3.77 -5.27
N LEU A 12 -3.54 -4.70 -5.49
CA LEU A 12 -4.33 -5.28 -4.39
C LEU A 12 -3.47 -6.09 -3.41
N GLU A 13 -2.46 -6.80 -3.90
CA GLU A 13 -1.50 -7.53 -3.05
C GLU A 13 -0.69 -6.56 -2.18
N LEU A 14 -0.19 -5.46 -2.75
CA LEU A 14 0.51 -4.42 -2.00
C LEU A 14 -0.37 -3.77 -0.93
N ILE A 15 -1.62 -3.45 -1.27
CA ILE A 15 -2.60 -2.89 -0.33
C ILE A 15 -2.85 -3.86 0.84
N ARG A 16 -3.05 -5.14 0.55
CA ARG A 16 -3.29 -6.16 1.57
C ARG A 16 -2.06 -6.37 2.47
N ALA A 17 -0.87 -6.40 1.88
CA ALA A 17 0.37 -6.53 2.63
C ALA A 17 0.57 -5.33 3.60
N ALA A 18 0.33 -4.11 3.12
CA ALA A 18 0.39 -2.90 3.93
C ALA A 18 -0.66 -2.90 5.05
N GLN A 19 -1.91 -3.31 4.76
CA GLN A 19 -2.97 -3.45 5.76
C GLN A 19 -2.61 -4.46 6.86
N GLN A 20 -2.13 -5.64 6.49
CA GLN A 20 -1.77 -6.67 7.44
C GLN A 20 -0.59 -6.23 8.32
N ALA A 21 0.41 -5.60 7.72
CA ALA A 21 1.55 -5.10 8.47
C ALA A 21 1.17 -3.98 9.44
N LEU A 22 0.31 -3.03 9.00
CA LEU A 22 -0.25 -1.99 9.87
C LEU A 22 -1.03 -2.59 11.04
N HIS A 23 -1.88 -3.59 10.76
CA HIS A 23 -2.66 -4.25 11.80
C HIS A 23 -1.74 -4.85 12.88
N ARG A 24 -0.71 -5.61 12.49
CA ARG A 24 0.25 -6.17 13.46
C ARG A 24 1.03 -5.09 14.22
N ALA A 25 1.41 -3.99 13.57
CA ALA A 25 2.13 -2.90 14.22
C ALA A 25 1.27 -2.11 15.23
N THR A 26 -0.06 -2.09 15.04
CA THR A 26 -1.00 -1.30 15.84
C THR A 26 -1.90 -2.13 16.74
N ASP A 27 -1.81 -3.46 16.68
CA ASP A 27 -2.64 -4.36 17.48
C ASP A 27 -2.35 -4.22 18.97
N GLN A 28 -3.21 -3.48 19.66
CA GLN A 28 -3.09 -3.21 21.10
C GLN A 28 -3.27 -4.46 21.97
N THR A 29 -3.78 -5.55 21.41
CA THR A 29 -3.88 -6.84 22.12
C THR A 29 -2.55 -7.59 22.13
N SER A 30 -1.62 -7.22 21.24
CA SER A 30 -0.28 -7.80 21.16
C SER A 30 0.73 -7.11 22.11
N PRO A 31 1.71 -7.86 22.66
CA PRO A 31 2.81 -7.30 23.44
C PRO A 31 3.53 -6.15 22.76
N SER A 32 4.01 -5.17 23.54
CA SER A 32 4.71 -4.00 23.00
C SER A 32 5.95 -4.36 22.18
N ALA A 33 6.64 -5.46 22.53
CA ALA A 33 7.80 -5.94 21.79
C ALA A 33 7.40 -6.49 20.40
N GLU A 34 6.27 -7.18 20.29
CA GLU A 34 5.76 -7.73 19.02
C GLU A 34 5.29 -6.61 18.10
N ARG A 35 4.56 -5.63 18.63
CA ARG A 35 4.22 -4.41 17.89
C ARG A 35 5.45 -3.67 17.39
N GLY A 36 6.45 -3.51 18.26
CA GLY A 36 7.73 -2.88 17.93
C GLY A 36 8.48 -3.60 16.81
N ALA A 37 8.50 -4.93 16.85
CA ALA A 37 9.11 -5.77 15.80
C ALA A 37 8.34 -5.74 14.46
N ALA A 38 7.05 -5.44 14.49
CA ALA A 38 6.22 -5.32 13.29
C ALA A 38 6.34 -3.95 12.58
N LEU A 39 6.85 -2.91 13.26
CA LEU A 39 6.99 -1.56 12.70
C LEU A 39 7.84 -1.51 11.41
N PRO A 40 9.03 -2.15 11.31
CA PRO A 40 9.82 -2.11 10.09
C PRO A 40 9.12 -2.78 8.91
N ALA A 41 8.40 -3.89 9.15
CA ALA A 41 7.64 -4.58 8.12
C ALA A 41 6.46 -3.72 7.61
N TRP A 42 5.81 -2.98 8.52
CA TRP A 42 4.80 -1.99 8.15
C TRP A 42 5.38 -0.85 7.32
N GLN A 43 6.51 -0.28 7.74
CA GLN A 43 7.17 0.80 7.00
C GLN A 43 7.54 0.37 5.57
N ALA A 44 8.17 -0.80 5.41
CA ALA A 44 8.55 -1.31 4.09
C ALA A 44 7.33 -1.57 3.18
N ALA A 45 6.25 -2.15 3.74
CA ALA A 45 5.03 -2.38 2.96
C ALA A 45 4.33 -1.07 2.58
N ALA A 46 4.34 -0.06 3.46
CA ALA A 46 3.79 1.26 3.19
C ALA A 46 4.59 2.01 2.10
N GLU A 47 5.92 1.94 2.15
CA GLU A 47 6.79 2.52 1.12
C GLU A 47 6.55 1.86 -0.25
N ALA A 48 6.53 0.53 -0.30
CA ALA A 48 6.28 -0.20 -1.55
C ALA A 48 4.89 0.15 -2.15
N LEU A 49 3.87 0.29 -1.30
CA LEU A 49 2.54 0.74 -1.74
C LEU A 49 2.57 2.16 -2.27
N ALA A 50 3.23 3.10 -1.58
CA ALA A 50 3.32 4.50 -2.00
C ALA A 50 4.02 4.64 -3.35
N VAL A 51 5.16 3.96 -3.53
CA VAL A 51 5.90 3.96 -4.81
C VAL A 51 5.05 3.39 -5.94
N ALA A 52 4.37 2.25 -5.71
CA ALA A 52 3.53 1.65 -6.73
C ALA A 52 2.33 2.53 -7.10
N LEU A 53 1.75 3.25 -6.13
CA LEU A 53 0.63 4.15 -6.36
C LEU A 53 1.06 5.37 -7.18
N VAL A 54 2.20 5.99 -6.84
CA VAL A 54 2.75 7.12 -7.60
C VAL A 54 3.02 6.71 -9.04
N ALA A 55 3.76 5.62 -9.25
CA ALA A 55 4.08 5.14 -10.60
C ALA A 55 2.82 4.82 -11.44
N TYR A 56 1.77 4.32 -10.78
CA TYR A 56 0.51 4.03 -11.45
C TYR A 56 -0.26 5.31 -11.81
N LEU A 57 -0.30 6.31 -10.92
CA LEU A 57 -0.92 7.60 -11.21
C LEU A 57 -0.19 8.35 -12.32
N GLU A 58 1.15 8.36 -12.28
CA GLU A 58 1.99 8.90 -13.37
C GLU A 58 1.68 8.23 -14.71
N SER A 59 1.49 6.90 -14.72
CA SER A 59 1.14 6.18 -15.96
C SER A 59 -0.25 6.50 -16.51
N ILE A 60 -1.21 6.85 -15.64
CA ILE A 60 -2.54 7.30 -16.08
C ILE A 60 -2.43 8.71 -16.66
N GLU A 61 -1.73 9.62 -15.97
CA GLU A 61 -1.55 11.00 -16.45
C GLU A 61 -0.81 11.04 -17.79
N GLU A 62 0.19 10.17 -18.01
CA GLU A 62 0.89 10.04 -19.30
C GLU A 62 -0.05 9.51 -20.39
N ALA A 63 -0.85 8.47 -20.09
CA ALA A 63 -1.81 7.91 -21.05
C ALA A 63 -2.93 8.88 -21.44
N ASP A 64 -3.35 9.76 -20.52
CA ASP A 64 -4.35 10.80 -20.78
C ASP A 64 -3.76 12.01 -21.54
N HIS A 65 -2.45 12.26 -21.44
CA HIS A 65 -1.77 13.36 -22.13
C HIS A 65 -1.44 13.06 -23.60
N ASP A 66 -1.29 11.78 -23.95
CA ASP A 66 -0.95 11.31 -25.30
C ASP A 66 -2.18 11.10 -26.23
N LEU A 67 -3.40 11.43 -25.77
CA LEU A 67 -4.67 11.36 -26.52
C LEU A 67 -5.13 12.74 -27.05
#